data_AF-A0A4R2KCX1-F1
#
_entry.id   AF-A0A4R2KCX1-F1
#
_cell.length_a   1.000
_cell.length_b   1.000
_cell.length_c   1.000
_cell.angle_alpha   90.00
_cell.angle_beta   90.00
_cell.angle_gamma   90.00
#
_symmetry.space_group_name_H-M   'P 1'
#
loop_
_entity.id
_entity.type
_entity.pdbx_description
1 polymer ?
#
loop_
_entity_poly.entity_id
_entity_poly.type
_entity_poly.pdbx_seq_one_letter_code
_entity_poly.pdbx_strand_id
1 'polypeptide(L)'
;MARAHGARAQMALAFETVYGTPPASGYRLMPFARTTLGAEQPLLNSELLGYGRDPLAPIKDAVTADGEVVVPIDVEAFGTWLKAAFGDPVTSGTDPCTHEFQSGGWTLPSMAIEVVMPEVPRFAMYAG
;
A
#
# COMPACT_ATOMS: atom_id res chain seq x y z
N MET A 1 -2.76 -25.54 12.01
CA MET A 1 -2.63 -24.36 11.14
C MET A 1 -1.33 -23.66 11.47
N ALA A 2 -0.43 -23.53 10.49
CA ALA A 2 0.79 -22.74 10.67
C ALA A 2 0.42 -21.26 10.83
N ARG A 3 1.11 -20.53 11.71
CA ARG A 3 0.94 -19.10 11.94
C ARG A 3 2.27 -18.42 11.62
N ALA A 4 2.23 -17.28 10.95
CA ALA A 4 3.41 -16.46 10.75
C ALA A 4 3.67 -15.59 11.99
N HIS A 5 4.94 -15.45 12.37
CA HIS A 5 5.38 -14.55 13.42
C HIS A 5 5.69 -13.16 12.85
N GLY A 6 5.21 -12.11 13.50
CA GLY A 6 5.45 -10.72 13.09
C GLY A 6 6.94 -10.36 12.97
N ALA A 7 7.81 -10.98 13.78
CA ALA A 7 9.25 -10.78 13.71
C ALA A 7 9.90 -11.26 12.39
N ARG A 8 9.21 -12.09 11.61
CA ARG A 8 9.64 -12.55 10.28
C ARG A 8 8.84 -11.92 9.15
N ALA A 9 7.87 -11.07 9.46
CA ALA A 9 7.15 -10.32 8.45
C ALA A 9 8.09 -9.30 7.79
N GLN A 10 7.94 -9.12 6.49
CA GLN A 10 8.72 -8.17 5.71
C GLN A 10 7.76 -7.27 4.92
N MET A 11 8.21 -6.05 4.65
CA MET A 11 7.51 -5.12 3.77
C MET A 11 8.47 -4.70 2.67
N ALA A 12 8.03 -4.79 1.42
CA ALA A 12 8.77 -4.34 0.27
C ALA A 12 7.99 -3.25 -0.46
N LEU A 13 8.64 -2.14 -0.82
CA LEU A 13 7.99 -1.00 -1.47
C LEU A 13 8.72 -0.63 -2.76
N ALA A 14 7.96 -0.37 -3.82
CA ALA A 14 8.46 0.24 -5.05
C ALA A 14 7.49 1.33 -5.55
N PHE A 15 8.00 2.40 -6.14
CA PHE A 15 7.16 3.39 -6.82
C PHE A 15 6.71 2.88 -8.18
N GLU A 16 5.45 3.13 -8.51
CA GLU A 16 4.86 2.74 -9.77
C GLU A 16 5.18 3.75 -10.87
N THR A 17 5.30 3.26 -12.11
CA THR A 17 5.39 4.13 -13.30
C THR A 17 4.03 4.42 -13.89
N VAL A 18 3.09 3.49 -13.72
CA VAL A 18 1.68 3.58 -14.11
C VAL A 18 0.85 3.19 -12.90
N TYR A 19 -0.10 4.04 -12.54
CA TYR A 19 -1.01 3.83 -11.42
C TYR A 19 -1.66 2.44 -11.45
N GLY A 20 -1.62 1.74 -10.31
CA GLY A 20 -2.20 0.41 -10.14
C GLY A 20 -1.42 -0.71 -10.83
N THR A 21 -0.22 -0.43 -11.36
CA THR A 21 0.62 -1.43 -12.04
C THR A 21 1.90 -1.67 -11.24
N PRO A 22 1.96 -2.75 -10.43
CA PRO A 22 3.16 -3.10 -9.69
C PRO A 22 4.40 -3.20 -10.60
N PRO A 23 5.53 -2.57 -10.23
CA PRO A 23 6.78 -2.71 -10.97
C PRO A 23 7.29 -4.15 -10.96
N ALA A 24 8.03 -4.55 -11.99
CA ALA A 24 8.68 -5.87 -12.02
C ALA A 24 9.90 -5.96 -11.08
N SER A 25 10.49 -4.82 -10.70
CA SER A 25 11.69 -4.73 -9.88
C SER A 25 11.80 -3.34 -9.23
N GLY A 26 12.84 -3.11 -8.42
CA GLY A 26 13.05 -1.83 -7.73
C GLY A 26 12.45 -1.78 -6.32
N TYR A 27 12.01 -2.92 -5.80
CA TYR A 27 11.53 -3.03 -4.43
C TYR A 27 12.65 -2.87 -3.41
N ARG A 28 12.38 -2.07 -2.39
CA ARG A 28 13.23 -1.89 -1.22
C ARG A 28 12.55 -2.45 0.02
N LEU A 29 13.31 -3.14 0.87
CA LEU A 29 12.83 -3.56 2.18
C LEU A 29 12.61 -2.34 3.07
N MET A 30 11.39 -2.20 3.58
CA MET A 30 10.97 -1.09 4.41
C MET A 30 10.80 -1.54 5.87
N PRO A 31 11.38 -0.83 6.84
CA PRO A 31 11.12 -1.10 8.25
C PRO A 31 9.70 -0.64 8.60
N PHE A 32 8.98 -1.45 9.38
CA PHE A 32 7.64 -1.12 9.85
C PHE A 32 7.39 -1.75 11.23
N ALA A 33 6.51 -1.12 12.02
CA ALA A 33 6.11 -1.59 13.34
C ALA A 33 4.76 -2.33 13.32
N ARG A 34 3.80 -1.84 12.53
CA ARG A 34 2.52 -2.52 12.26
C ARG A 34 1.98 -2.16 10.89
N THR A 35 1.12 -3.01 10.35
CA THR A 35 0.34 -2.75 9.14
C THR A 35 -1.05 -3.35 9.29
N THR A 36 -2.07 -2.64 8.79
CA THR A 36 -3.43 -3.15 8.62
C THR A 36 -3.84 -3.23 7.15
N LEU A 37 -2.88 -3.09 6.23
CA LEU A 37 -3.14 -3.12 4.79
C LEU A 37 -3.91 -4.38 4.41
N GLY A 38 -5.05 -4.18 3.76
CA GLY A 38 -5.97 -5.24 3.37
C GLY A 38 -6.76 -4.85 2.13
N ALA A 39 -7.11 -5.86 1.32
CA ALA A 39 -8.08 -5.69 0.26
C ALA A 39 -9.47 -6.05 0.80
N GLU A 40 -10.41 -5.13 0.70
CA GLU A 40 -11.79 -5.32 1.09
C GLU A 40 -12.69 -5.25 -0.15
N GLN A 41 -13.75 -6.04 -0.13
CA GLN A 41 -14.77 -6.04 -1.19
C GLN A 41 -16.15 -6.07 -0.53
N PRO A 42 -16.81 -4.91 -0.40
CA PRO A 42 -18.15 -4.82 0.15
C PRO A 42 -19.18 -5.64 -0.66
N LEU A 43 -20.28 -5.98 0.00
CA LEU A 43 -21.44 -6.59 -0.64
C LEU A 43 -22.56 -5.55 -0.73
N LEU A 44 -23.06 -5.34 -1.94
CA LEU A 44 -24.18 -4.46 -2.24
C LEU A 44 -25.48 -5.26 -2.34
N ASN A 45 -26.57 -4.65 -1.91
CA ASN A 45 -27.89 -5.25 -2.07
C ASN A 45 -28.23 -5.39 -3.57
N SER A 46 -28.83 -6.52 -3.94
CA SER A 46 -29.27 -6.73 -5.32
C SER A 46 -30.43 -5.80 -5.68
N GLU A 47 -30.28 -5.04 -6.76
CA GLU A 47 -31.30 -4.13 -7.29
C GLU A 47 -32.35 -4.84 -8.17
N LEU A 48 -32.13 -6.12 -8.50
CA LEU A 48 -33.03 -6.89 -9.35
C LEU A 48 -34.35 -7.20 -8.64
N LEU A 49 -35.46 -6.87 -9.30
CA LEU A 49 -36.82 -7.16 -8.83
C LEU A 49 -37.44 -8.28 -9.68
N GLY A 50 -38.38 -9.02 -9.11
CA GLY A 50 -39.22 -9.99 -9.85
C GLY A 50 -38.83 -11.46 -9.73
N TYR A 51 -37.83 -11.81 -8.92
CA TYR A 51 -37.38 -13.20 -8.72
C TYR A 51 -38.01 -13.91 -7.50
N GLY A 52 -39.06 -13.35 -6.91
CA GLY A 52 -39.77 -13.94 -5.78
C GLY A 52 -39.79 -13.05 -4.55
N ARG A 53 -40.14 -13.64 -3.40
CA ARG A 53 -40.25 -12.94 -2.10
C ARG A 53 -38.96 -13.00 -1.28
N ASP A 54 -38.07 -13.93 -1.61
CA ASP A 54 -36.83 -14.13 -0.88
C ASP A 54 -35.76 -13.11 -1.32
N PRO A 55 -34.94 -12.60 -0.39
CA PRO A 55 -33.84 -11.71 -0.72
C PRO A 55 -32.89 -12.37 -1.71
N LEU A 56 -32.55 -11.63 -2.77
CA LEU A 56 -31.55 -12.07 -3.74
C LEU A 56 -30.14 -12.02 -3.16
N ALA A 57 -29.27 -12.85 -3.71
CA ALA A 57 -27.85 -12.86 -3.33
C ALA A 57 -27.22 -11.48 -3.58
N PRO A 58 -26.46 -10.93 -2.62
CA PRO A 58 -25.75 -9.67 -2.78
C PRO A 58 -24.75 -9.70 -3.94
N ILE A 59 -24.53 -8.52 -4.52
CA ILE A 59 -23.55 -8.30 -5.59
C ILE A 59 -22.25 -7.81 -4.96
N LYS A 60 -21.11 -8.22 -5.50
CA LYS A 60 -19.81 -7.75 -5.03
C LYS A 60 -19.51 -6.34 -5.56
N ASP A 61 -19.06 -5.45 -4.68
CA ASP A 61 -18.64 -4.10 -5.04
C ASP A 61 -17.21 -4.06 -5.61
N ALA A 62 -16.68 -2.87 -5.87
CA ALA A 62 -15.27 -2.65 -6.17
C ALA A 62 -14.36 -3.19 -5.07
N VAL A 63 -13.21 -3.73 -5.46
CA VAL A 63 -12.15 -4.12 -4.53
C VAL A 63 -11.34 -2.88 -4.20
N THR A 64 -11.20 -2.58 -2.91
CA THR A 64 -10.40 -1.44 -2.42
C THR A 64 -9.29 -1.95 -1.52
N ALA A 65 -8.06 -1.49 -1.75
CA ALA A 65 -6.97 -1.66 -0.81
C ALA A 65 -6.99 -0.49 0.19
N ASP A 66 -7.08 -0.79 1.47
CA ASP A 66 -7.12 0.21 2.55
C ASP A 66 -6.29 -0.24 3.75
N GLY A 67 -6.06 0.66 4.69
CA GLY A 67 -5.37 0.43 5.96
C GLY A 67 -4.27 1.45 6.21
N GLU A 68 -3.48 1.18 7.24
CA GLU A 68 -2.40 2.04 7.69
C GLU A 68 -1.11 1.23 7.87
N VAL A 69 0.02 1.94 7.80
CA VAL A 69 1.35 1.42 8.14
C VAL A 69 1.98 2.35 9.16
N VAL A 70 2.42 1.80 10.28
CA VAL A 70 3.23 2.55 11.26
C VAL A 70 4.69 2.26 10.97
N VAL A 71 5.44 3.30 10.65
CA VAL A 71 6.85 3.23 10.28
C VAL A 71 7.72 4.04 11.25
N PRO A 72 8.96 3.60 11.50
CA PRO A 72 9.91 4.39 12.28
C PRO A 72 10.38 5.62 11.50
N ILE A 73 10.86 6.62 12.23
CA ILE A 73 11.64 7.71 11.64
C ILE A 73 13.10 7.27 11.63
N ASP A 74 13.63 7.05 10.43
CA ASP A 74 15.03 6.70 10.21
C ASP A 74 15.61 7.50 9.03
N VAL A 75 16.94 7.59 8.95
CA VAL A 75 17.61 8.44 7.95
C VAL A 75 17.56 7.84 6.54
N GLU A 76 17.35 6.53 6.41
CA GLU A 76 17.53 5.80 5.15
C GLU A 76 16.21 5.66 4.37
N ALA A 77 15.12 5.36 5.08
CA ALA A 77 13.84 4.92 4.53
C ALA A 77 12.72 5.95 4.74
N PHE A 78 12.79 6.81 5.77
CA PHE A 78 11.73 7.79 6.04
C PHE A 78 11.50 8.77 4.88
N GLY A 79 12.57 9.14 4.16
CA GLY A 79 12.46 9.96 2.94
C GLY A 79 11.60 9.33 1.84
N THR A 80 11.52 8.00 1.78
CA THR A 80 10.65 7.27 0.83
C THR A 80 9.18 7.52 1.14
N TRP A 81 8.81 7.53 2.42
CA TRP A 81 7.44 7.81 2.87
C TRP A 81 7.07 9.28 2.64
N LEU A 82 8.01 10.21 2.86
CA LEU A 82 7.81 11.63 2.53
C LEU A 82 7.61 11.81 1.02
N LYS A 83 8.39 11.11 0.19
CA LYS A 83 8.20 11.13 -1.26
C LYS A 83 6.84 10.57 -1.67
N ALA A 84 6.38 9.49 -1.04
CA ALA A 84 5.06 8.93 -1.31
C ALA A 84 3.93 9.92 -0.96
N ALA A 85 4.06 10.64 0.16
CA ALA A 85 3.03 11.57 0.63
C ALA A 85 3.02 12.92 -0.12
N PHE A 86 4.20 13.43 -0.52
CA PHE A 86 4.36 14.80 -1.02
C PHE A 86 4.93 14.90 -2.44
N GLY A 87 5.39 13.79 -3.02
CA GLY A 87 6.10 13.79 -4.30
C GLY A 87 7.61 13.99 -4.15
N ASP A 88 8.28 14.21 -5.28
CA ASP A 88 9.74 14.36 -5.30
C ASP A 88 10.20 15.59 -4.51
N PRO A 89 11.20 15.46 -3.62
CA PRO A 89 11.72 16.60 -2.89
C PRO A 89 12.58 17.51 -3.77
N VAL A 90 12.53 18.81 -3.50
CA VAL A 90 13.54 19.75 -4.00
C VAL A 90 14.80 19.57 -3.15
N THR A 91 15.88 19.08 -3.76
CA THR A 91 17.15 18.83 -3.07
C THR A 91 18.16 19.91 -3.41
N SER A 92 18.82 20.46 -2.39
CA SER A 92 19.89 21.46 -2.54
C SER A 92 21.08 21.16 -1.64
N GLY A 93 22.24 21.73 -1.97
CA GLY A 93 23.51 21.41 -1.32
C GLY A 93 24.16 20.14 -1.88
N THR A 94 25.38 19.85 -1.41
CA THR A 94 26.16 18.67 -1.84
C THR A 94 26.58 17.80 -0.67
N ASP A 95 26.86 18.38 0.51
CA ASP A 95 27.00 17.69 1.80
C ASP A 95 27.14 18.73 2.94
N PRO A 96 26.19 18.84 3.90
CA PRO A 96 24.92 18.12 3.95
C PRO A 96 23.92 18.63 2.90
N CYS A 97 23.07 17.72 2.41
CA CYS A 97 21.96 18.05 1.52
C CYS A 97 20.71 18.48 2.33
N THR A 98 19.93 19.39 1.77
CA THR A 98 18.60 19.79 2.27
C THR A 98 17.54 19.29 1.31
N HIS A 99 16.54 18.59 1.83
CA HIS A 99 15.38 18.09 1.06
C HIS A 99 14.11 18.83 1.50
N GLU A 100 13.48 19.55 0.59
CA GLU A 100 12.20 20.24 0.81
C GLU A 100 11.05 19.44 0.15
N PHE A 101 10.05 19.08 0.95
CA PHE A 101 8.83 18.42 0.50
C PHE A 101 7.67 19.41 0.56
N GLN A 102 6.93 19.55 -0.55
CA GLN A 102 5.85 20.53 -0.68
C GLN A 102 4.49 19.83 -0.72
N SER A 103 3.51 20.37 -0.01
CA SER A 103 2.12 19.90 -0.07
C SER A 103 1.33 20.64 -1.17
N GLY A 104 0.16 20.09 -1.54
CA GLY A 104 -0.73 20.73 -2.53
C GLY A 104 -0.46 20.35 -3.98
N GLY A 105 0.39 19.35 -4.24
CA GLY A 105 0.57 18.78 -5.58
C GLY A 105 -0.69 18.06 -6.08
N TRP A 106 -0.99 18.22 -7.37
CA TRP A 106 -2.10 17.53 -8.03
C TRP A 106 -1.78 16.08 -8.41
N THR A 107 -0.51 15.79 -8.62
CA THR A 107 0.00 14.48 -9.01
C THR A 107 0.90 13.95 -7.91
N LEU A 108 0.46 12.89 -7.25
CA LEU A 108 1.27 12.19 -6.26
C LEU A 108 1.79 10.88 -6.87
N PRO A 109 3.00 10.43 -6.50
CA PRO A 109 3.48 9.11 -6.86
C PRO A 109 2.55 8.04 -6.28
N SER A 110 2.21 7.03 -7.07
CA SER A 110 1.65 5.79 -6.55
C SER A 110 2.77 4.79 -6.23
N MET A 111 2.48 3.84 -5.34
CA MET A 111 3.44 2.88 -4.87
C MET A 111 2.81 1.50 -4.71
N ALA A 112 3.60 0.48 -5.02
CA ALA A 112 3.27 -0.91 -4.75
C ALA A 112 3.96 -1.34 -3.46
N ILE A 113 3.18 -1.86 -2.51
CA ILE A 113 3.65 -2.39 -1.23
C ILE A 113 3.31 -3.87 -1.16
N GLU A 114 4.32 -4.70 -0.94
CA GLU A 114 4.15 -6.12 -0.64
C GLU A 114 4.33 -6.37 0.86
N VAL A 115 3.31 -6.98 1.47
CA VAL A 115 3.41 -7.52 2.83
C VAL A 115 3.69 -9.02 2.76
N VAL A 116 4.85 -9.39 3.27
CA VAL A 116 5.43 -10.72 3.11
C VAL A 116 5.43 -11.46 4.44
N MET A 117 4.86 -12.68 4.44
CA MET A 117 4.90 -13.63 5.55
C MET A 117 5.55 -14.93 5.06
N PRO A 118 6.89 -15.08 5.15
CA PRO A 118 7.59 -16.23 4.57
C PRO A 118 7.23 -17.57 5.22
N GLU A 119 6.91 -17.54 6.52
CA GLU A 119 6.57 -18.74 7.30
C GLU A 119 5.21 -19.35 6.91
N VAL A 120 4.33 -18.55 6.33
CA VAL A 120 3.05 -18.98 5.75
C VAL A 120 2.96 -18.28 4.41
N PRO A 121 3.39 -18.92 3.29
CA PRO A 121 3.83 -18.28 2.04
C PRO A 121 2.76 -17.39 1.41
N ARG A 122 2.58 -16.23 2.02
CA ARG A 122 1.57 -15.21 1.72
C ARG A 122 2.35 -13.94 1.43
N PHE A 123 2.20 -13.50 0.20
CA PHE A 123 2.86 -12.34 -0.38
C PHE A 123 1.73 -11.48 -0.93
N ALA A 124 1.25 -10.56 -0.10
CA ALA A 124 0.09 -9.72 -0.43
C ALA A 124 0.58 -8.42 -1.04
N MET A 125 0.34 -8.24 -2.34
CA MET A 125 0.66 -7.02 -3.08
C MET A 125 -0.52 -6.04 -3.03
N TYR A 126 -0.23 -4.80 -2.66
CA TYR A 126 -1.14 -3.67 -2.68
C TYR A 126 -0.57 -2.62 -3.63
N ALA A 127 -1.35 -2.17 -4.60
CA ALA A 127 -0.94 -1.25 -5.67
C ALA A 127 -2.04 -0.23 -5.92
N GLY A 128 -1.66 0.93 -6.45
CA GLY A 128 -2.50 2.13 -6.52
C GLY A 128 -2.13 3.17 -5.48
#